data_AF-A0A352WUB6-F1
#
_entry.id   AF-A0A352WUB6-F1
#
_cell.length_a   1.000
_cell.length_b   1.000
_cell.length_c   1.000
_cell.angle_alpha   90.00
_cell.angle_beta   90.00
_cell.angle_gamma   90.00
#
_symmetry.space_group_name_H-M   'P 1'
#
loop_
_entity.id
_entity.type
_entity.pdbx_description
1 polymer ?
#
loop_
_entity_poly.entity_id
_entity_poly.type
_entity_poly.pdbx_seq_one_letter_code
_entity_poly.pdbx_strand_id
1 'polypeptide(L)'
;MHRIHQKQRVYLSSPTMHGDEQRFVQEAFDTNWVAPLGANVDGFEKEICAYTGSAAAAALTAGTAALHLAIKLAGVSKGTLFFCSDLTFSATVNPVSYEKGTQVLFDSERDTWNMDPNALKKAFQFYDGVKKPRPKAVVLVHLYGTPAKLADIMALCEEYNVPLIEDAAESLSATYRGKQTGTFGKYGVYSFNGNKIITSSGGGMLVSDRVQDIQKARFWSTQSRDPAPHYQHSELGYNYRMSNIVAGIGRGQLLHIEEHRDKKEEIYRR
;
A
#
# COMPACT_ATOMS: atom_id res chain seq x y z
N MET A 1 6.51 31.07 43.60
CA MET A 1 7.01 30.09 42.60
C MET A 1 5.84 29.61 41.76
N HIS A 2 5.63 30.18 40.56
CA HIS A 2 4.64 29.70 39.61
C HIS A 2 5.07 28.32 39.08
N ARG A 3 4.29 27.28 39.38
CA ARG A 3 4.40 25.99 38.69
C ARG A 3 3.92 26.20 37.24
N ILE A 4 4.86 26.30 36.32
CA ILE A 4 4.59 26.15 34.90
C ILE A 4 4.02 24.73 34.74
N HIS A 5 2.71 24.60 34.50
CA HIS A 5 2.14 23.37 33.97
C HIS A 5 2.87 23.10 32.64
N GLN A 6 3.77 22.12 32.61
CA GLN A 6 4.28 21.61 31.35
C GLN A 6 3.06 21.11 30.57
N LYS A 7 2.67 21.82 29.51
CA LYS A 7 1.63 21.36 28.60
C LYS A 7 2.09 20.00 28.05
N GLN A 8 1.35 18.95 28.37
CA GLN A 8 1.62 17.61 27.86
C GLN A 8 1.52 17.67 26.33
N ARG A 9 2.58 17.25 25.63
CA ARG A 9 2.62 17.28 24.17
C ARG A 9 1.58 16.30 23.63
N VAL A 10 0.64 16.80 22.82
CA VAL A 10 -0.31 15.97 22.08
C VAL A 10 0.36 15.58 20.76
N TYR A 11 0.63 14.30 20.59
CA TYR A 11 1.18 13.76 19.34
C TYR A 11 0.05 13.54 18.32
N LEU A 12 0.33 13.78 17.04
CA LEU A 12 -0.66 13.57 15.97
C LEU A 12 -1.03 12.09 15.80
N SER A 13 -0.02 11.22 15.79
CA SER A 13 -0.17 9.77 15.72
C SER A 13 1.09 9.13 16.29
N SER A 14 0.95 8.34 17.35
CA SER A 14 2.03 7.57 17.96
C SER A 14 1.68 6.08 17.91
N PRO A 15 2.66 5.17 17.74
CA PRO A 15 2.44 3.73 17.87
C PRO A 15 1.81 3.35 19.22
N THR A 16 0.96 2.33 19.21
CA THR A 16 0.39 1.72 20.42
C THR A 16 0.86 0.27 20.48
N MET A 17 1.68 -0.09 21.47
CA MET A 17 2.28 -1.44 21.59
C MET A 17 1.49 -2.30 22.58
N HIS A 18 1.34 -3.60 22.29
CA HIS A 18 0.56 -4.53 23.12
C HIS A 18 1.41 -5.63 23.78
N GLY A 19 2.68 -5.74 23.40
CA GLY A 19 3.63 -6.73 23.93
C GLY A 19 3.75 -7.98 23.05
N ASP A 20 2.69 -8.35 22.29
CA ASP A 20 2.75 -9.42 21.30
C ASP A 20 3.82 -9.19 20.23
N GLU A 21 4.11 -7.93 19.91
CA GLU A 21 5.18 -7.58 18.98
C GLU A 21 6.54 -8.09 19.47
N GLN A 22 6.80 -7.98 20.77
CA GLN A 22 8.06 -8.42 21.38
C GLN A 22 8.19 -9.94 21.30
N ARG A 23 7.09 -10.70 21.39
CA ARG A 23 7.09 -12.16 21.25
C ARG A 23 7.60 -12.58 19.87
N PHE A 24 7.05 -12.04 18.79
CA PHE A 24 7.49 -12.40 17.43
C PHE A 24 8.91 -11.90 17.11
N VAL A 25 9.33 -10.78 17.69
CA VAL A 25 10.73 -10.32 17.61
C VAL A 25 11.64 -11.33 18.32
N GLN A 26 11.30 -11.73 19.55
CA GLN A 26 12.08 -12.70 20.31
C GLN A 26 12.21 -14.04 19.56
N GLU A 27 11.12 -14.55 18.97
CA GLU A 27 11.13 -15.75 18.13
C GLU A 27 12.13 -15.66 16.97
N ALA A 28 12.27 -14.48 16.33
CA ALA A 28 13.25 -14.28 15.27
C ALA A 28 14.70 -14.37 15.77
N PHE A 29 14.98 -13.90 17.00
CA PHE A 29 16.29 -14.03 17.63
C PHE A 29 16.55 -15.46 18.10
N ASP A 30 15.57 -16.11 18.73
CA ASP A 30 15.70 -17.47 19.25
C ASP A 30 15.96 -18.49 18.14
N THR A 31 15.36 -18.28 16.97
CA THR A 31 15.57 -19.12 15.78
C THR A 31 16.80 -18.69 14.95
N ASN A 32 17.53 -17.66 15.39
CA ASN A 32 18.65 -17.05 14.68
C ASN A 32 18.32 -16.63 13.23
N TRP A 33 17.08 -16.19 13.00
CA TRP A 33 16.56 -15.79 11.70
C TRP A 33 16.28 -14.29 11.66
N VAL A 34 17.34 -13.51 11.88
CA VAL A 34 17.34 -12.03 11.82
C VAL A 34 17.55 -11.48 10.40
N ALA A 35 17.73 -12.37 9.43
CA ALA A 35 17.87 -12.04 8.02
C ALA A 35 16.60 -11.39 7.46
N PRO A 36 16.65 -10.74 6.28
CA PRO A 36 15.45 -10.22 5.64
C PRO A 36 14.55 -11.31 5.04
N LEU A 37 14.58 -12.53 5.57
CA LEU A 37 13.78 -13.68 5.20
C LEU A 37 13.48 -14.46 6.48
N GLY A 38 12.28 -15.02 6.59
CA GLY A 38 11.95 -15.93 7.68
C GLY A 38 10.45 -16.06 7.92
N ALA A 39 10.12 -16.88 8.93
CA ALA A 39 8.74 -17.27 9.24
C ALA A 39 7.81 -16.10 9.57
N ASN A 40 8.32 -14.97 10.09
CA ASN A 40 7.48 -13.80 10.35
C ASN A 40 7.08 -13.09 9.06
N VAL A 41 7.94 -13.08 8.05
CA VAL A 41 7.57 -12.51 6.74
C VAL A 41 6.44 -13.33 6.13
N ASP A 42 6.60 -14.65 6.06
CA ASP A 42 5.60 -15.57 5.51
C ASP A 42 4.29 -15.53 6.32
N GLY A 43 4.39 -15.45 7.65
CA GLY A 43 3.25 -15.32 8.55
C GLY A 43 2.49 -14.03 8.32
N PHE A 44 3.21 -12.90 8.24
CA PHE A 44 2.58 -11.59 8.07
C PHE A 44 1.88 -11.46 6.71
N GLU A 45 2.47 -11.98 5.63
CA GLU A 45 1.82 -12.02 4.32
C GLU A 45 0.50 -12.83 4.38
N LYS A 46 0.51 -14.00 5.01
CA LYS A 46 -0.69 -14.85 5.16
C LYS A 46 -1.77 -14.18 6.01
N GLU A 47 -1.38 -13.58 7.13
CA GLU A 47 -2.30 -12.92 8.06
C GLU A 47 -2.94 -11.69 7.41
N ILE A 48 -2.17 -10.90 6.65
CA ILE A 48 -2.74 -9.79 5.88
C ILE A 48 -3.69 -10.30 4.80
N CYS A 49 -3.36 -11.35 4.05
CA CYS A 49 -4.31 -11.95 3.11
C CYS A 49 -5.61 -12.40 3.79
N ALA A 50 -5.50 -13.05 4.97
CA ALA A 50 -6.65 -13.50 5.73
C ALA A 50 -7.52 -12.31 6.21
N TYR A 51 -6.88 -11.21 6.62
CA TYR A 51 -7.57 -10.02 7.10
C TYR A 51 -8.25 -9.23 5.98
N THR A 52 -7.57 -9.04 4.85
CA THR A 52 -8.06 -8.21 3.74
C THR A 52 -8.94 -8.99 2.76
N GLY A 53 -8.79 -10.31 2.73
CA GLY A 53 -9.44 -11.19 1.76
C GLY A 53 -8.71 -11.29 0.41
N SER A 54 -7.52 -10.69 0.27
CA SER A 54 -6.71 -10.80 -0.96
C SER A 54 -6.10 -12.20 -1.13
N ALA A 55 -5.98 -12.70 -2.37
CA ALA A 55 -5.42 -14.04 -2.58
C ALA A 55 -3.92 -14.15 -2.28
N ALA A 56 -3.13 -13.09 -2.54
CA ALA A 56 -1.69 -13.09 -2.31
C ALA A 56 -1.16 -11.72 -1.90
N ALA A 57 -0.07 -11.73 -1.12
CA ALA A 57 0.59 -10.56 -0.59
C ALA A 57 2.13 -10.69 -0.72
N ALA A 58 2.84 -9.57 -0.91
CA ALA A 58 4.30 -9.50 -0.86
C ALA A 58 4.72 -8.43 0.16
N ALA A 59 5.43 -8.85 1.20
CA ALA A 59 5.93 -7.98 2.26
C ALA A 59 7.21 -7.26 1.81
N LEU A 60 7.17 -5.93 1.85
CA LEU A 60 8.19 -5.07 1.28
C LEU A 60 8.71 -4.05 2.30
N THR A 61 9.88 -3.48 2.04
CA THR A 61 10.56 -2.55 2.97
C THR A 61 9.78 -1.28 3.27
N ALA A 62 8.87 -0.85 2.39
CA ALA A 62 8.05 0.34 2.55
C ALA A 62 6.79 0.29 1.67
N GLY A 63 5.76 1.06 2.02
CA GLY A 63 4.61 1.30 1.14
C GLY A 63 5.02 1.85 -0.24
N THR A 64 6.03 2.73 -0.28
CA THR A 64 6.60 3.22 -1.55
C THR A 64 7.19 2.11 -2.41
N ALA A 65 7.83 1.10 -1.80
CA ALA A 65 8.37 -0.05 -2.53
C ALA A 65 7.23 -0.91 -3.10
N ALA A 66 6.15 -1.09 -2.34
CA ALA A 66 4.95 -1.78 -2.80
C ALA A 66 4.26 -1.05 -3.96
N LEU A 67 4.10 0.28 -3.88
CA LEU A 67 3.59 1.10 -4.97
C LEU A 67 4.48 1.02 -6.22
N HIS A 68 5.79 1.05 -6.03
CA HIS A 68 6.73 0.92 -7.12
C HIS A 68 6.54 -0.40 -7.87
N LEU A 69 6.49 -1.53 -7.16
CA LEU A 69 6.28 -2.82 -7.81
C LEU A 69 4.89 -2.96 -8.43
N ALA A 70 3.83 -2.39 -7.82
CA ALA A 70 2.49 -2.35 -8.42
C ALA A 70 2.48 -1.58 -9.76
N ILE A 71 3.12 -0.41 -9.79
CA ILE A 71 3.24 0.44 -10.98
C ILE A 71 4.08 -0.26 -12.06
N LYS A 72 5.16 -0.95 -11.65
CA LYS A 72 5.97 -1.78 -12.55
C LYS A 72 5.17 -2.94 -13.15
N LEU A 73 4.38 -3.66 -12.34
CA LEU A 73 3.48 -4.72 -12.79
C LEU A 73 2.39 -4.22 -13.75
N ALA A 74 1.92 -2.98 -13.57
CA ALA A 74 1.00 -2.33 -14.50
C ALA A 74 1.64 -1.94 -15.84
N GLY A 75 2.96 -2.07 -15.97
CA GLY A 75 3.69 -1.87 -17.23
C GLY A 75 4.06 -0.41 -17.48
N VAL A 76 4.48 0.31 -16.44
CA VAL A 76 5.10 1.63 -16.61
C VAL A 76 6.36 1.52 -17.48
N SER A 77 6.51 2.50 -18.37
CA SER A 77 7.71 2.74 -19.14
C SER A 77 7.70 4.16 -19.69
N LYS A 78 8.80 4.57 -20.34
CA LYS A 78 8.90 5.89 -20.97
C LYS A 78 7.72 6.13 -21.93
N GLY A 79 7.01 7.24 -21.73
CA GLY A 79 5.87 7.63 -22.57
C GLY A 79 4.53 7.00 -22.17
N THR A 80 4.50 6.15 -21.15
CA THR A 80 3.24 5.66 -20.57
C THR A 80 2.62 6.70 -19.64
N LEU A 81 1.29 6.73 -19.61
CA LEU A 81 0.51 7.64 -18.77
C LEU A 81 -0.09 6.88 -17.59
N PHE A 82 -0.14 7.51 -16.43
CA PHE A 82 -0.86 7.04 -15.25
C PHE A 82 -1.77 8.15 -14.76
N PHE A 83 -3.01 7.82 -14.47
CA PHE A 83 -3.98 8.76 -13.94
C PHE A 83 -3.95 8.70 -12.42
N CYS A 84 -3.53 9.77 -11.75
CA CYS A 84 -3.19 9.75 -10.34
C CYS A 84 -3.99 10.78 -9.54
N SER A 85 -4.24 10.48 -8.26
CA SER A 85 -4.78 11.48 -7.33
C SER A 85 -3.77 12.62 -7.15
N ASP A 86 -4.25 13.86 -7.09
CA ASP A 86 -3.40 15.04 -6.89
C ASP A 86 -3.10 15.30 -5.41
N LEU A 87 -4.13 15.27 -4.57
CA LEU A 87 -4.06 15.36 -3.13
C LEU A 87 -3.72 13.99 -2.58
N THR A 88 -2.42 13.76 -2.40
CA THR A 88 -1.91 12.51 -1.84
C THR A 88 -0.52 12.71 -1.24
N PHE A 89 -0.01 11.68 -0.58
CA PHE A 89 1.41 11.61 -0.25
C PHE A 89 2.23 11.32 -1.52
N SER A 90 3.36 12.00 -1.70
CA SER A 90 4.13 11.94 -2.96
C SER A 90 4.53 10.52 -3.40
N ALA A 91 4.67 9.59 -2.46
CA ALA A 91 4.95 8.18 -2.75
C ALA A 91 3.90 7.48 -3.62
N THR A 92 2.65 7.93 -3.64
CA THR A 92 1.60 7.42 -4.53
C THR A 92 2.00 7.56 -6.00
N VAL A 93 2.69 8.66 -6.35
CA VAL A 93 2.91 9.06 -7.74
C VAL A 93 4.37 9.03 -8.16
N ASN A 94 5.31 9.19 -7.22
CA ASN A 94 6.75 9.17 -7.47
C ASN A 94 7.23 7.92 -8.23
N PRO A 95 6.73 6.69 -7.96
CA PRO A 95 7.23 5.51 -8.66
C PRO A 95 6.90 5.46 -10.14
N VAL A 96 5.87 6.19 -10.59
CA VAL A 96 5.65 6.40 -12.02
C VAL A 96 6.85 7.15 -12.63
N SER A 97 7.37 8.16 -11.93
CA SER A 97 8.54 8.93 -12.37
C SER A 97 9.85 8.14 -12.26
N TYR A 98 10.01 7.28 -11.25
CA TYR A 98 11.19 6.40 -11.13
C TYR A 98 11.40 5.58 -12.42
N GLU A 99 10.30 5.10 -12.99
CA GLU A 99 10.28 4.28 -14.20
C GLU A 99 10.00 5.10 -15.48
N LYS A 100 10.14 6.44 -15.40
CA LYS A 100 10.04 7.39 -16.53
C LYS A 100 8.66 7.48 -17.19
N GLY A 101 7.61 7.02 -16.52
CA GLY A 101 6.23 7.28 -16.90
C GLY A 101 5.82 8.74 -16.64
N THR A 102 4.61 9.10 -17.05
CA THR A 102 4.05 10.43 -16.86
C THR A 102 2.79 10.36 -16.01
N GLN A 103 2.76 11.11 -14.92
CA GLN A 103 1.59 11.25 -14.07
C GLN A 103 0.67 12.34 -14.64
N VAL A 104 -0.62 12.03 -14.73
CA VAL A 104 -1.68 13.00 -15.00
C VAL A 104 -2.47 13.10 -13.71
N LEU A 105 -2.46 14.28 -13.10
CA LEU A 105 -3.02 14.51 -11.77
C LEU A 105 -4.48 14.93 -11.87
N PHE A 106 -5.32 14.38 -11.00
CA PHE A 106 -6.76 14.65 -10.94
C PHE A 106 -7.15 15.19 -9.58
N ASP A 107 -7.96 16.25 -9.63
CA ASP A 107 -8.49 16.96 -8.47
C ASP A 107 -9.34 16.06 -7.58
N SER A 108 -9.51 16.50 -6.35
CA SER A 108 -10.21 15.79 -5.30
C SER A 108 -11.61 16.34 -5.09
N GLU A 109 -12.56 15.45 -4.83
CA GLU A 109 -13.92 15.87 -4.48
C GLU A 109 -14.03 16.30 -3.00
N ARG A 110 -15.02 17.13 -2.68
CA ARG A 110 -15.07 17.83 -1.38
C ARG A 110 -15.52 16.96 -0.20
N ASP A 111 -16.17 15.83 -0.46
CA ASP A 111 -16.84 15.04 0.58
C ASP A 111 -15.84 14.15 1.33
N THR A 112 -14.96 13.46 0.59
CA THR A 112 -13.97 12.51 1.12
C THR A 112 -12.52 12.91 0.84
N TRP A 113 -12.31 13.98 0.06
CA TRP A 113 -10.99 14.46 -0.40
C TRP A 113 -10.21 13.46 -1.27
N ASN A 114 -10.86 12.39 -1.72
CA ASN A 114 -10.29 11.46 -2.68
C ASN A 114 -10.54 11.97 -4.12
N MET A 115 -9.92 11.31 -5.11
CA MET A 115 -10.08 11.61 -6.53
C MET A 115 -11.56 11.81 -6.95
N ASP A 116 -11.86 12.94 -7.60
CA ASP A 116 -13.20 13.24 -8.12
C ASP A 116 -13.54 12.35 -9.33
N PRO A 117 -14.58 11.49 -9.25
CA PRO A 117 -15.01 10.68 -10.39
C PRO A 117 -15.42 11.51 -11.61
N ASN A 118 -15.92 12.73 -11.43
CA ASN A 118 -16.31 13.60 -12.53
C ASN A 118 -15.08 14.16 -13.27
N ALA A 119 -14.04 14.54 -12.53
CA ALA A 119 -12.76 14.94 -13.11
C ALA A 119 -12.13 13.78 -13.90
N LEU A 120 -12.13 12.57 -13.31
CA LEU A 120 -11.65 11.36 -13.97
C LEU A 120 -12.43 11.04 -15.26
N LYS A 121 -13.76 11.12 -15.22
CA LYS A 121 -14.62 10.91 -16.40
C LYS A 121 -14.31 11.90 -17.53
N LYS A 122 -14.23 13.20 -17.21
CA LYS A 122 -13.87 14.24 -18.19
C LYS A 122 -12.51 13.98 -18.82
N ALA A 123 -11.56 13.46 -18.04
CA ALA A 123 -10.24 13.11 -18.53
C ALA A 123 -10.29 11.97 -19.53
N PHE A 124 -10.96 10.86 -19.20
CA PHE A 124 -11.12 9.76 -20.14
C PHE A 124 -11.78 10.20 -21.45
N GLN A 125 -12.87 10.97 -21.37
CA GLN A 125 -13.55 11.53 -22.53
C GLN A 125 -12.64 12.43 -23.37
N PHE A 126 -11.84 13.29 -22.73
CA PHE A 126 -10.89 14.15 -23.43
C PHE A 126 -9.82 13.33 -24.15
N TYR A 127 -9.18 12.38 -23.46
CA TYR A 127 -8.10 11.57 -24.04
C TYR A 127 -8.58 10.70 -25.20
N ASP A 128 -9.78 10.11 -25.12
CA ASP A 128 -10.39 9.38 -26.23
C ASP A 128 -10.75 10.33 -27.39
N GLY A 129 -11.30 11.51 -27.10
CA GLY A 129 -11.66 12.51 -28.11
C GLY A 129 -10.47 13.05 -28.92
N VAL A 130 -9.32 13.25 -28.26
CA VAL A 130 -8.07 13.67 -28.93
C VAL A 130 -7.18 12.51 -29.39
N LYS A 131 -7.69 11.26 -29.35
CA LYS A 131 -6.99 10.02 -29.74
C LYS A 131 -5.61 9.86 -29.07
N LYS A 132 -5.47 10.28 -27.82
CA LYS A 132 -4.25 10.07 -27.04
C LYS A 132 -4.19 8.62 -26.54
N PRO A 133 -2.97 8.11 -26.22
CA PRO A 133 -2.85 6.82 -25.55
C PRO A 133 -3.64 6.79 -24.24
N ARG A 134 -4.34 5.69 -23.99
CA ARG A 134 -4.99 5.44 -22.70
C ARG A 134 -3.94 5.27 -21.59
N PRO A 135 -4.24 5.66 -20.35
CA PRO A 135 -3.34 5.41 -19.24
C PRO A 135 -3.17 3.91 -18.99
N LYS A 136 -2.00 3.53 -18.47
CA LYS A 136 -1.69 2.15 -18.07
C LYS A 136 -2.44 1.73 -16.83
N ALA A 137 -2.73 2.67 -15.93
CA ALA A 137 -3.57 2.46 -14.77
C ALA A 137 -4.12 3.78 -14.23
N VAL A 138 -5.20 3.69 -13.46
CA VAL A 138 -5.59 4.70 -12.47
C VAL A 138 -4.93 4.34 -11.14
N VAL A 139 -4.28 5.30 -10.49
CA VAL A 139 -3.68 5.19 -9.16
C VAL A 139 -4.47 6.10 -8.22
N LEU A 140 -5.40 5.51 -7.47
CA LEU A 140 -6.18 6.24 -6.48
C LEU A 140 -5.58 6.05 -5.09
N VAL A 141 -5.78 7.03 -4.22
CA VAL A 141 -5.51 6.91 -2.78
C VAL A 141 -6.82 6.83 -2.00
N HIS A 142 -6.78 6.18 -0.84
CA HIS A 142 -7.81 6.25 0.19
C HIS A 142 -7.33 7.11 1.35
N LEU A 143 -7.51 8.42 1.24
CA LEU A 143 -6.99 9.37 2.21
C LEU A 143 -7.59 9.17 3.60
N TYR A 144 -6.73 9.24 4.60
CA TYR A 144 -7.10 9.34 6.02
C TYR A 144 -8.02 8.21 6.52
N GLY A 145 -7.94 7.04 5.89
CA GLY A 145 -8.80 5.89 6.21
C GLY A 145 -10.20 5.95 5.63
N THR A 146 -10.50 6.95 4.80
CA THR A 146 -11.80 7.10 4.13
C THR A 146 -11.75 6.50 2.73
N PRO A 147 -12.57 5.48 2.42
CA PRO A 147 -12.65 4.93 1.08
C PRO A 147 -13.03 5.99 0.05
N ALA A 148 -12.44 5.90 -1.13
CA ALA A 148 -12.81 6.75 -2.27
C ALA A 148 -14.23 6.39 -2.76
N LYS A 149 -14.78 7.19 -3.69
CA LYS A 149 -16.04 6.88 -4.39
C LYS A 149 -15.86 5.71 -5.38
N LEU A 150 -15.57 4.53 -4.83
CA LEU A 150 -15.09 3.34 -5.53
C LEU A 150 -16.09 2.85 -6.58
N ALA A 151 -17.40 2.89 -6.31
CA ALA A 151 -18.40 2.48 -7.29
C ALA A 151 -18.28 3.27 -8.61
N ASP A 152 -18.15 4.59 -8.53
CA ASP A 152 -18.06 5.46 -9.72
C ASP A 152 -16.71 5.32 -10.42
N ILE A 153 -15.61 5.28 -9.64
CA ILE A 153 -14.26 5.14 -10.19
C ILE A 153 -14.06 3.77 -10.87
N MET A 154 -14.55 2.69 -10.25
CA MET A 154 -14.46 1.35 -10.83
C MET A 154 -15.29 1.22 -12.10
N ALA A 155 -16.49 1.79 -12.14
CA ALA A 155 -17.32 1.79 -13.35
C ALA A 155 -16.60 2.49 -14.52
N LEU A 156 -15.93 3.62 -14.27
CA LEU A 156 -15.10 4.29 -15.27
C LEU A 156 -13.89 3.44 -15.69
N CYS A 157 -13.18 2.83 -14.74
CA CYS A 157 -12.04 1.95 -15.03
C CYS A 157 -12.45 0.77 -15.93
N GLU A 158 -13.63 0.17 -15.66
CA GLU A 158 -14.19 -0.91 -16.47
C GLU A 158 -14.60 -0.43 -17.87
N GLU A 159 -15.35 0.68 -17.97
CA GLU A 159 -15.79 1.27 -19.24
C GLU A 159 -14.62 1.54 -20.19
N TYR A 160 -13.52 2.07 -19.66
CA TYR A 160 -12.33 2.43 -20.46
C TYR A 160 -11.28 1.32 -20.54
N ASN A 161 -11.51 0.17 -19.89
CA ASN A 161 -10.58 -0.96 -19.78
C ASN A 161 -9.20 -0.55 -19.27
N VAL A 162 -9.18 0.19 -18.15
CA VAL A 162 -7.97 0.66 -17.48
C VAL A 162 -7.92 0.06 -16.08
N PRO A 163 -6.86 -0.67 -15.70
CA PRO A 163 -6.78 -1.28 -14.38
C PRO A 163 -6.63 -0.22 -13.29
N LEU A 164 -7.18 -0.53 -12.12
CA LEU A 164 -7.05 0.28 -10.92
C LEU A 164 -5.90 -0.21 -10.04
N ILE A 165 -5.12 0.72 -9.49
CA ILE A 165 -4.17 0.51 -8.40
C ILE A 165 -4.67 1.32 -7.20
N GLU A 166 -4.83 0.66 -6.06
CA GLU A 166 -5.22 1.30 -4.80
C GLU A 166 -4.00 1.56 -3.93
N ASP A 167 -3.74 2.83 -3.66
CA ASP A 167 -2.92 3.24 -2.52
C ASP A 167 -3.80 3.25 -1.26
N ALA A 168 -3.80 2.11 -0.56
CA ALA A 168 -4.47 1.91 0.72
C ALA A 168 -3.50 2.10 1.90
N ALA A 169 -2.40 2.86 1.71
CA ALA A 169 -1.41 3.11 2.75
C ALA A 169 -1.98 3.79 4.00
N GLU A 170 -3.17 4.38 3.93
CA GLU A 170 -3.86 5.05 5.04
C GLU A 170 -5.17 4.38 5.43
N SER A 171 -5.55 3.27 4.79
CA SER A 171 -6.90 2.70 4.89
C SER A 171 -6.95 1.20 5.13
N LEU A 172 -5.86 0.57 5.58
CA LEU A 172 -5.96 -0.77 6.16
C LEU A 172 -7.00 -0.74 7.29
N SER A 173 -7.91 -1.73 7.31
CA SER A 173 -9.13 -1.83 8.13
C SER A 173 -10.37 -1.08 7.63
N ALA A 174 -10.24 -0.16 6.67
CA ALA A 174 -11.38 0.52 6.09
C ALA A 174 -12.10 -0.38 5.08
N THR A 175 -13.43 -0.36 5.10
CA THR A 175 -14.25 -1.16 4.18
C THR A 175 -15.16 -0.29 3.32
N TYR A 176 -15.39 -0.73 2.10
CA TYR A 176 -16.41 -0.19 1.22
C TYR A 176 -17.39 -1.31 0.86
N ARG A 177 -18.67 -1.16 1.24
CA ARG A 177 -19.70 -2.20 1.08
C ARG A 177 -19.27 -3.58 1.62
N GLY A 178 -18.60 -3.58 2.78
CA GLY A 178 -18.17 -4.80 3.48
C GLY A 178 -16.87 -5.45 2.96
N LYS A 179 -16.25 -4.91 1.90
CA LYS A 179 -14.95 -5.39 1.39
C LYS A 179 -13.83 -4.40 1.74
N GLN A 180 -12.67 -4.90 2.14
CA GLN A 180 -11.52 -4.09 2.58
C GLN A 180 -10.94 -3.27 1.43
N THR A 181 -10.62 -2.00 1.67
CA THR A 181 -9.89 -1.18 0.68
C THR A 181 -8.50 -1.74 0.40
N GLY A 182 -7.99 -1.54 -0.80
CA GLY A 182 -6.78 -2.20 -1.29
C GLY A 182 -7.04 -3.57 -1.94
N THR A 183 -8.29 -3.97 -2.11
CA THR A 183 -8.66 -5.27 -2.74
C THR A 183 -9.68 -5.14 -3.88
N PHE A 184 -10.01 -3.92 -4.30
CA PHE A 184 -10.93 -3.63 -5.40
C PHE A 184 -10.21 -3.52 -6.75
N GLY A 185 -9.01 -2.95 -6.76
CA GLY A 185 -8.17 -2.79 -7.93
C GLY A 185 -7.40 -4.05 -8.29
N LYS A 186 -6.66 -3.96 -9.39
CA LYS A 186 -5.74 -5.02 -9.82
C LYS A 186 -4.63 -5.24 -8.80
N TYR A 187 -4.16 -4.16 -8.17
CA TYR A 187 -3.15 -4.17 -7.11
C TYR A 187 -3.57 -3.21 -6.00
N GLY A 188 -3.34 -3.61 -4.76
CA GLY A 188 -3.47 -2.72 -3.61
C GLY A 188 -2.18 -2.66 -2.81
N VAL A 189 -1.99 -1.56 -2.10
CA VAL A 189 -0.79 -1.34 -1.28
C VAL A 189 -1.15 -0.87 0.11
N TYR A 190 -0.48 -1.45 1.12
CA TYR A 190 -0.52 -0.99 2.50
C TYR A 190 0.85 -0.47 2.96
N SER A 191 0.83 0.40 3.97
CA SER A 191 2.03 0.95 4.61
C SER A 191 2.00 0.64 6.10
N PHE A 192 3.17 0.32 6.65
CA PHE A 192 3.37 0.03 8.06
C PHE A 192 4.42 0.98 8.68
N ASN A 193 4.44 2.23 8.21
CA ASN A 193 5.25 3.28 8.81
C ASN A 193 4.75 3.63 10.22
N GLY A 194 5.57 4.33 11.00
CA GLY A 194 5.32 4.63 12.42
C GLY A 194 3.99 5.32 12.77
N ASN A 195 3.36 6.03 11.82
CA ASN A 195 2.13 6.77 12.06
C ASN A 195 0.86 6.08 11.53
N LYS A 196 0.98 4.85 11.00
CA LYS A 196 -0.11 4.08 10.40
C LYS A 196 -0.95 3.37 11.47
N ILE A 197 -2.12 2.83 11.09
CA ILE A 197 -3.05 2.18 12.03
C ILE A 197 -2.39 0.99 12.74
N ILE A 198 -1.52 0.28 12.05
CA ILE A 198 -0.52 -0.64 12.62
C ILE A 198 0.84 -0.27 12.07
N THR A 199 1.91 -0.50 12.83
CA THR A 199 3.28 -0.20 12.42
C THR A 199 4.17 -1.43 12.48
N SER A 200 5.17 -1.51 11.62
CA SER A 200 6.28 -2.47 11.74
C SER A 200 7.60 -1.74 12.00
N SER A 201 7.56 -0.53 12.57
CA SER A 201 8.60 0.51 12.46
C SER A 201 8.71 1.08 11.04
N GLY A 202 8.86 0.22 10.05
CA GLY A 202 8.79 0.54 8.63
C GLY A 202 8.44 -0.70 7.82
N GLY A 203 7.69 -0.53 6.74
CA GLY A 203 7.21 -1.64 5.93
C GLY A 203 6.13 -1.23 4.95
N GLY A 204 5.82 -2.14 4.03
CA GLY A 204 4.65 -2.10 3.20
C GLY A 204 4.24 -3.48 2.73
N MET A 205 3.05 -3.57 2.17
CA MET A 205 2.54 -4.80 1.59
C MET A 205 1.98 -4.48 0.21
N LEU A 206 2.33 -5.29 -0.79
CA LEU A 206 1.62 -5.33 -2.06
C LEU A 206 0.64 -6.51 -2.02
N VAL A 207 -0.63 -6.28 -2.31
CA VAL A 207 -1.66 -7.33 -2.36
C VAL A 207 -2.33 -7.39 -3.72
N SER A 208 -2.76 -8.59 -4.13
CA SER A 208 -3.51 -8.82 -5.36
C SER A 208 -4.11 -10.22 -5.39
N ASP A 209 -5.19 -10.37 -6.15
CA ASP A 209 -5.72 -11.70 -6.49
C ASP A 209 -4.91 -12.40 -7.59
N ARG A 210 -3.98 -11.68 -8.23
CA ARG A 210 -3.07 -12.22 -9.25
C ARG A 210 -1.81 -12.77 -8.60
N VAL A 211 -1.89 -14.01 -8.14
CA VAL A 211 -0.79 -14.70 -7.44
C VAL A 211 0.54 -14.66 -8.23
N GLN A 212 0.49 -14.80 -9.55
CA GLN A 212 1.68 -14.76 -10.41
C GLN A 212 2.36 -13.37 -10.41
N ASP A 213 1.57 -12.30 -10.35
CA ASP A 213 2.09 -10.93 -10.30
C ASP A 213 2.77 -10.68 -8.95
N ILE A 214 2.21 -11.18 -7.85
CA ILE A 214 2.84 -11.12 -6.52
C ILE A 214 4.15 -11.92 -6.48
N GLN A 215 4.18 -13.12 -7.09
CA GLN A 215 5.43 -13.87 -7.24
C GLN A 215 6.48 -13.10 -8.04
N LYS A 216 6.07 -12.42 -9.12
CA LYS A 216 6.97 -11.57 -9.93
C LYS A 216 7.48 -10.38 -9.13
N ALA A 217 6.63 -9.73 -8.33
CA ALA A 217 7.05 -8.67 -7.42
C ALA A 217 8.06 -9.18 -6.38
N ARG A 218 7.85 -10.36 -5.78
CA ARG A 218 8.83 -10.98 -4.87
C ARG A 218 10.16 -11.29 -5.57
N PHE A 219 10.12 -11.74 -6.82
CA PHE A 219 11.34 -11.91 -7.61
C PHE A 219 12.09 -10.58 -7.77
N TRP A 220 11.40 -9.53 -8.21
CA TRP A 220 11.99 -8.20 -8.35
C TRP A 220 12.49 -7.62 -7.02
N SER A 221 11.79 -7.83 -5.92
CA SER A 221 12.18 -7.30 -4.59
C SER A 221 13.43 -7.96 -4.01
N THR A 222 13.97 -8.96 -4.70
CA THR A 222 15.10 -9.78 -4.25
C THR A 222 16.25 -9.76 -5.25
N GLN A 223 16.46 -8.59 -5.84
CA GLN A 223 17.43 -8.34 -6.91
C GLN A 223 17.18 -9.18 -8.16
N SER A 224 15.96 -9.69 -8.39
CA SER A 224 15.64 -10.50 -9.57
C SER A 224 16.60 -11.68 -9.75
N ARG A 225 16.97 -12.35 -8.64
CA ARG A 225 17.89 -13.50 -8.69
C ARG A 225 17.18 -14.70 -9.30
N ASP A 226 17.67 -15.16 -10.44
CA ASP A 226 17.14 -16.34 -11.14
C ASP A 226 17.35 -17.62 -10.32
N PRO A 227 16.53 -18.66 -10.54
CA PRO A 227 16.72 -19.97 -9.93
C PRO A 227 17.89 -20.72 -10.59
N ALA A 228 19.11 -20.29 -10.30
CA ALA A 228 20.35 -20.87 -10.78
C ALA A 228 21.32 -21.17 -9.60
N PRO A 229 22.25 -22.13 -9.75
CA PRO A 229 23.24 -22.43 -8.70
C PRO A 229 24.27 -21.31 -8.51
N HIS A 230 24.38 -20.36 -9.44
CA HIS A 230 25.26 -19.19 -9.37
C HIS A 230 24.44 -17.88 -9.34
N TYR A 231 25.09 -16.74 -9.09
CA TYR A 231 24.42 -15.44 -9.16
C TYR A 231 24.08 -15.09 -10.60
N GLN A 232 22.83 -15.36 -10.99
CA GLN A 232 22.28 -15.05 -12.29
C GLN A 232 21.11 -14.08 -12.14
N HIS A 233 21.08 -13.07 -13.01
CA HIS A 233 20.10 -11.99 -13.01
C HIS A 233 19.72 -11.63 -14.45
N SER A 234 18.56 -12.09 -14.89
CA SER A 234 18.02 -11.85 -16.23
C SER A 234 17.25 -10.52 -16.34
N GLU A 235 16.86 -9.94 -15.21
CA GLU A 235 16.14 -8.68 -15.13
C GLU A 235 16.74 -7.76 -14.05
N LEU A 236 16.50 -6.45 -14.18
CA LEU A 236 16.82 -5.51 -13.11
C LEU A 236 15.85 -5.71 -11.95
N GLY A 237 16.39 -5.82 -10.74
CA GLY A 237 15.64 -5.93 -9.50
C GLY A 237 15.96 -4.82 -8.51
N TYR A 238 15.44 -4.99 -7.31
CA TYR A 238 15.57 -4.07 -6.19
C TYR A 238 15.84 -4.86 -4.92
N ASN A 239 16.38 -4.19 -3.90
CA ASN A 239 16.42 -4.73 -2.55
C ASN A 239 15.26 -4.14 -1.74
N TYR A 240 14.09 -4.73 -1.91
CA TYR A 240 12.85 -4.29 -1.25
C TYR A 240 12.29 -5.33 -0.29
N ARG A 241 13.08 -6.34 0.09
CA ARG A 241 12.62 -7.41 0.98
C ARG A 241 12.46 -6.93 2.42
N MET A 242 11.29 -7.16 3.03
CA MET A 242 11.03 -6.81 4.43
C MET A 242 11.91 -7.63 5.39
N SER A 243 12.34 -7.02 6.51
CA SER A 243 13.08 -7.73 7.56
C SER A 243 12.20 -8.71 8.34
N ASN A 244 12.72 -9.89 8.72
CA ASN A 244 11.96 -10.84 9.55
C ASN A 244 11.65 -10.30 10.95
N ILE A 245 12.51 -9.40 11.47
CA ILE A 245 12.28 -8.72 12.75
C ILE A 245 11.10 -7.75 12.62
N VAL A 246 11.14 -6.87 11.61
CA VAL A 246 10.09 -5.86 11.43
C VAL A 246 8.75 -6.51 11.08
N ALA A 247 8.77 -7.59 10.29
CA ALA A 247 7.56 -8.38 10.03
C ALA A 247 6.97 -8.92 11.34
N GLY A 248 7.78 -9.37 12.29
CA GLY A 248 7.32 -9.81 13.61
C GLY A 248 6.57 -8.73 14.39
N ILE A 249 7.04 -7.48 14.33
CA ILE A 249 6.31 -6.33 14.91
C ILE A 249 4.95 -6.17 14.23
N GLY A 250 4.91 -6.25 12.90
CA GLY A 250 3.67 -6.16 12.12
C GLY A 250 2.65 -7.25 12.48
N ARG A 251 3.10 -8.50 12.68
CA ARG A 251 2.24 -9.61 13.13
C ARG A 251 1.64 -9.34 14.50
N GLY A 252 2.45 -8.90 15.45
CA GLY A 252 1.97 -8.55 16.80
C GLY A 252 0.93 -7.44 16.77
N GLN A 253 1.17 -6.39 15.98
CA GLN A 253 0.23 -5.29 15.82
C GLN A 253 -1.07 -5.68 15.13
N LEU A 254 -1.01 -6.60 14.17
CA LEU A 254 -2.18 -7.05 13.42
C LEU A 254 -3.21 -7.77 14.31
N LEU A 255 -2.77 -8.39 15.40
CA LEU A 255 -3.67 -9.00 16.39
C LEU A 255 -4.64 -7.99 17.03
N HIS A 256 -4.25 -6.71 17.07
CA HIS A 256 -4.98 -5.63 17.74
C HIS A 256 -5.58 -4.61 16.75
N ILE A 257 -5.59 -4.92 15.45
CA ILE A 257 -6.03 -3.97 14.42
C ILE A 257 -7.49 -3.52 14.58
N GLU A 258 -8.38 -4.42 14.98
CA GLU A 258 -9.79 -4.11 15.21
C GLU A 258 -9.95 -3.18 16.43
N GLU A 259 -9.17 -3.40 17.49
CA GLU A 259 -9.12 -2.50 18.65
C GLU A 259 -8.64 -1.10 18.25
N HIS A 260 -7.58 -1.01 17.43
CA HIS A 260 -7.08 0.26 16.92
C HIS A 260 -8.12 1.02 16.09
N ARG A 261 -8.85 0.31 15.22
CA ARG A 261 -9.93 0.87 14.40
C ARG A 261 -11.03 1.41 15.30
N ASP A 262 -11.53 0.59 16.21
CA ASP A 262 -12.64 0.94 17.10
C ASP A 262 -12.28 2.15 17.98
N LYS A 263 -11.02 2.24 18.43
CA LYS A 263 -10.54 3.40 19.18
C LYS A 263 -10.50 4.68 18.34
N LYS A 264 -10.07 4.60 17.08
CA LYS A 264 -10.09 5.75 16.16
C LYS A 264 -11.53 6.20 15.89
N GLU A 265 -12.45 5.26 15.73
CA GLU A 265 -13.87 5.58 15.55
C GLU A 265 -14.48 6.24 16.79
N GLU A 266 -14.14 5.76 18.00
CA GLU A 266 -14.54 6.41 19.25
C GLU A 266 -14.03 7.85 19.31
N ILE A 267 -12.76 8.09 18.94
CA ILE A 267 -12.16 9.43 18.93
C ILE A 267 -12.84 10.33 17.89
N TYR A 268 -13.17 9.82 16.70
CA TYR A 268 -13.84 10.58 15.65
C TYR A 268 -15.25 11.03 16.06
N ARG A 269 -15.96 10.21 16.84
CA ARG A 269 -17.34 10.48 17.30
C ARG A 269 -17.43 11.40 18.53
N ARG A 270 -16.31 11.71 19.17
CA ARG A 270 -16.23 12.63 20.33
C ARG A 270 -16.30 14.08 19.90
#